data_AF-A0A3D9S6T2-F1
#
_entry.id   AF-A0A3D9S6T2-F1
#
_cell.length_a   1.000
_cell.length_b   1.000
_cell.length_c   1.000
_cell.angle_alpha   90.00
_cell.angle_beta   90.00
_cell.angle_gamma   90.00
#
_symmetry.space_group_name_H-M   'P 1'
#
loop_
_entity.id
_entity.type
_entity.pdbx_description
1 polymer ?
#
loop_
_entity_poly.entity_id
_entity_poly.type
_entity_poly.pdbx_seq_one_letter_code
_entity_poly.pdbx_strand_id
1 'polypeptide(L)'
;MARTKAVQQPDLVLITWSRNPLVSGSARRIVSFRVIGSSYPCQNSLKVGGLLVNALACLRDNDVGFKIVYRQMTSSISGVILLKRSR
;
A
#
# COMPACT_ATOMS: atom_id res chain seq x y z
N MET A 1 -21.15 -17.07 29.45
CA MET A 1 -20.55 -16.90 28.11
C MET A 1 -19.63 -15.69 28.13
N ALA A 2 -18.32 -15.88 27.97
CA ALA A 2 -17.38 -14.77 27.94
C ALA A 2 -17.53 -14.02 26.60
N ARG A 3 -17.89 -12.73 26.65
CA ARG A 3 -17.89 -11.86 25.47
C ARG A 3 -16.44 -11.46 25.18
N THR A 4 -15.77 -12.20 24.30
CA THR A 4 -14.44 -11.82 23.82
C THR A 4 -14.58 -10.49 23.05
N LYS A 5 -13.94 -9.42 23.53
CA LYS A 5 -13.84 -8.16 22.78
C LYS A 5 -13.08 -8.48 21.49
N ALA A 6 -13.78 -8.55 20.36
CA ALA A 6 -13.14 -8.65 19.06
C ALA A 6 -12.39 -7.34 18.80
N VAL A 7 -11.08 -7.33 19.09
CA VAL A 7 -10.23 -6.19 18.73
C VAL A 7 -10.23 -6.12 17.21
N GLN A 8 -10.72 -5.00 16.67
CA GLN A 8 -10.73 -4.80 15.23
C GLN A 8 -9.30 -4.85 14.71
N GLN A 9 -9.04 -5.78 13.78
CA GLN A 9 -7.73 -5.85 13.13
C GLN A 9 -7.47 -4.53 12.38
N PRO A 10 -6.26 -3.98 12.46
CA PRO A 10 -5.93 -2.77 11.72
C PRO A 10 -5.91 -3.07 10.22
N ASP A 11 -6.46 -2.14 9.42
CA ASP A 11 -6.30 -2.20 7.97
C ASP A 11 -4.89 -1.72 7.61
N LEU A 12 -4.07 -2.64 7.08
CA LEU A 12 -2.70 -2.38 6.66
C LEU A 12 -2.51 -2.80 5.20
N VAL A 13 -1.76 -1.99 4.46
CA VAL A 13 -1.35 -2.30 3.09
C VAL A 13 0.15 -2.12 2.98
N LEU A 14 0.86 -3.23 2.83
CA LEU A 14 2.29 -3.26 2.53
C LEU A 14 2.48 -3.36 1.02
N ILE A 15 3.28 -2.48 0.44
CA ILE A 15 3.57 -2.45 -1.00
C ILE A 15 5.07 -2.44 -1.19
N THR A 16 5.58 -3.41 -1.95
CA THR A 16 6.93 -3.39 -2.50
C THR A 16 6.86 -2.88 -3.93
N TRP A 17 7.73 -1.96 -4.30
CA TRP A 17 7.76 -1.35 -5.62
C TRP A 17 9.17 -1.32 -6.19
N SER A 18 9.25 -1.28 -7.51
CA SER A 18 10.48 -1.03 -8.26
C SER A 18 10.21 -0.12 -9.46
N ARG A 19 11.25 0.43 -10.07
CA ARG A 19 11.19 1.09 -11.37
C ARG A 19 12.24 0.48 -12.29
N ASN A 20 12.08 0.64 -13.61
CA ASN A 20 13.03 0.12 -14.58
C ASN A 20 14.36 0.91 -14.49
N PRO A 21 15.49 0.26 -14.14
CA PRO A 21 16.78 0.93 -14.01
C PRO A 21 17.35 1.43 -15.35
N LEU A 22 16.95 0.83 -16.47
CA LEU A 22 17.49 1.15 -17.80
C LEU A 22 16.84 2.39 -18.43
N VAL A 23 15.72 2.86 -17.87
CA VAL A 23 14.98 4.01 -18.38
C VAL A 23 14.89 5.06 -17.28
N SER A 24 15.65 6.14 -17.46
CA SER A 24 15.61 7.27 -16.53
C SER A 24 14.18 7.82 -16.43
N GLY A 25 13.76 8.13 -15.19
CA GLY A 25 12.41 8.63 -14.93
C GLY A 25 11.28 7.58 -15.07
N SER A 26 11.60 6.29 -15.26
CA SER A 26 10.57 5.26 -15.39
C SER A 26 9.63 5.21 -14.18
N ALA A 27 8.36 4.96 -14.45
CA ALA A 27 7.33 4.93 -13.43
C ALA A 27 7.56 3.79 -12.43
N ARG A 28 7.28 4.06 -11.15
CA ARG A 28 7.31 3.05 -10.09
C ARG A 28 6.14 2.11 -10.24
N ARG A 29 6.42 0.81 -10.26
CA ARG A 29 5.44 -0.28 -10.38
C ARG A 29 5.45 -1.16 -9.14
N ILE A 30 4.29 -1.68 -8.81
CA ILE A 30 4.10 -2.61 -7.70
C ILE A 30 4.70 -3.97 -8.09
N VAL A 31 5.62 -4.46 -7.28
CA VAL A 31 6.21 -5.80 -7.43
C VAL A 31 5.41 -6.82 -6.61
N SER A 32 5.05 -6.44 -5.39
CA SER A 32 4.22 -7.25 -4.51
C SER A 32 3.45 -6.36 -3.55
N PHE A 33 2.35 -6.88 -3.02
CA PHE A 33 1.61 -6.22 -1.96
C PHE A 33 1.00 -7.25 -1.01
N ARG A 34 0.74 -6.83 0.22
CA ARG A 34 0.03 -7.62 1.23
C ARG A 34 -0.97 -6.72 1.95
N VAL A 35 -2.17 -7.25 2.13
CA VAL A 35 -3.25 -6.58 2.87
C VAL A 35 -3.52 -7.35 4.15
N ILE A 36 -3.63 -6.64 5.26
CA ILE A 36 -4.16 -7.14 6.53
C ILE A 36 -5.43 -6.32 6.81
N GLY A 37 -6.53 -6.98 7.17
CA GLY A 37 -7.85 -6.33 7.21
C GLY A 37 -8.42 -6.11 5.80
N SER A 38 -8.86 -4.89 5.49
CA SER A 38 -9.50 -4.53 4.23
C SER A 38 -8.85 -3.32 3.56
N SER A 39 -8.59 -3.45 2.26
CA SER A 39 -8.17 -2.34 1.40
C SER A 39 -9.33 -1.72 0.61
N TYR A 40 -10.59 -2.06 0.88
CA TYR A 40 -11.74 -1.53 0.15
C TYR A 40 -11.84 0.00 0.26
N PRO A 41 -12.03 0.74 -0.84
CA PRO A 41 -12.36 0.32 -2.22
C PRO A 41 -11.16 0.18 -3.17
N CYS A 42 -9.93 0.18 -2.66
CA CYS A 42 -8.71 0.28 -3.47
C CYS A 42 -8.14 -1.04 -3.99
N GLN A 43 -8.91 -2.13 -4.00
CA GLN A 43 -8.43 -3.42 -4.50
C GLN A 43 -7.98 -3.33 -5.97
N ASN A 44 -8.74 -2.62 -6.81
CA ASN A 44 -8.47 -2.52 -8.24
C ASN A 44 -7.19 -1.75 -8.59
N SER A 45 -6.73 -0.88 -7.69
CA SER A 45 -5.48 -0.13 -7.85
C SER A 45 -4.27 -0.89 -7.28
N LEU A 46 -4.49 -1.86 -6.40
CA LEU A 46 -3.48 -2.77 -5.86
C LEU A 46 -3.28 -3.99 -6.77
N LYS A 47 -2.48 -3.82 -7.81
CA LYS A 47 -2.15 -4.89 -8.77
C LYS A 47 -0.66 -4.96 -9.04
N VAL A 48 -0.12 -6.18 -9.15
CA VAL A 48 1.27 -6.40 -9.57
C VAL A 48 1.47 -5.83 -10.97
N GLY A 49 2.58 -5.14 -11.19
CA GLY A 49 2.86 -4.37 -12.40
C GLY A 49 2.09 -3.05 -12.50
N GLY A 50 1.10 -2.78 -11.64
CA GLY A 50 0.35 -1.53 -11.60
C GLY A 50 1.22 -0.34 -11.18
N LEU A 51 0.80 0.86 -11.56
CA LEU A 51 1.47 2.10 -11.16
C LEU A 51 1.31 2.33 -9.65
N LEU A 52 2.41 2.53 -8.95
CA LEU A 52 2.40 2.83 -7.52
C LEU A 52 1.61 4.11 -7.21
N VAL A 53 1.70 5.12 -8.08
CA VAL A 53 0.98 6.38 -7.90
C VAL A 53 -0.53 6.20 -7.89
N ASN A 54 -1.08 5.29 -8.70
CA ASN A 54 -2.52 5.02 -8.74
C ASN A 54 -3.00 4.32 -7.46
N ALA A 55 -2.22 3.37 -6.94
CA ALA A 55 -2.51 2.74 -5.66
C ALA A 55 -2.47 3.75 -4.51
N LEU A 56 -1.44 4.60 -4.47
CA LEU A 56 -1.32 5.63 -3.43
C LEU A 56 -2.39 6.70 -3.53
N ALA A 57 -2.83 7.06 -4.75
CA ALA A 57 -3.92 8.01 -4.95
C ALA A 57 -5.22 7.50 -4.31
N CYS A 58 -5.60 6.25 -4.57
CA CYS A 58 -6.79 5.67 -3.95
C CYS A 58 -6.63 5.51 -2.44
N LEU A 59 -5.52 4.92 -1.97
CA LEU A 59 -5.36 4.59 -0.55
C LEU A 59 -5.33 5.85 0.33
N ARG A 60 -4.65 6.90 -0.15
CA ARG A 60 -4.49 8.17 0.58
C ARG A 60 -5.63 9.15 0.32
N ASP A 61 -6.64 8.75 -0.45
CA ASP A 61 -7.86 9.52 -0.59
C ASP A 61 -8.49 9.74 0.79
N ASN A 62 -9.01 10.95 1.03
CA ASN A 62 -9.53 11.35 2.33
C ASN A 62 -10.72 10.47 2.75
N ASP A 63 -11.51 9.97 1.79
CA ASP A 63 -12.66 9.11 2.07
C ASP A 63 -12.23 7.67 2.42
N VAL A 64 -11.02 7.27 2.04
CA VAL A 64 -10.46 5.92 2.32
C VAL A 64 -9.61 5.89 3.60
N GLY A 65 -8.86 6.97 3.86
CA GLY A 65 -8.22 7.23 5.16
C GLY A 65 -6.93 6.44 5.45
N PHE A 66 -6.23 5.88 4.45
CA PHE A 66 -4.90 5.32 4.72
C PHE A 66 -3.82 6.39 4.81
N LYS A 67 -2.94 6.24 5.79
CA LYS A 67 -1.76 7.06 5.99
C LYS A 67 -0.52 6.21 5.84
N ILE A 68 0.53 6.76 5.24
CA ILE A 68 1.84 6.11 5.19
C ILE A 68 2.40 6.12 6.61
N VAL A 69 2.65 4.94 7.16
CA VAL A 69 3.25 4.76 8.49
C VAL A 69 4.69 4.26 8.41
N TYR A 70 5.10 3.73 7.26
CA TYR A 70 6.48 3.36 6.99
C TYR A 70 6.79 3.55 5.50
N ARG A 71 7.98 4.06 5.21
CA ARG A 71 8.51 4.17 3.86
C ARG A 71 10.02 3.99 3.92
N GLN A 72 10.53 3.06 3.13
CA GLN A 72 11.96 2.81 2.99
C GLN A 72 12.31 2.60 1.52
N MET A 73 13.39 3.21 1.07
CA MET A 73 14.03 2.79 -0.18
C MET A 73 14.98 1.63 0.12
N THR A 74 14.79 0.51 -0.56
CA THR A 74 15.71 -0.63 -0.49
C THR A 74 16.88 -0.46 -1.46
N SER A 75 16.72 0.38 -2.49
CA SER A 75 17.77 0.83 -3.40
C SER A 75 17.38 2.16 -4.07
N SER A 76 18.19 2.65 -5.01
CA SER A 76 17.86 3.82 -5.85
C SER A 76 16.68 3.58 -6.81
N ILE A 77 16.25 2.33 -6.99
CA ILE A 77 15.19 1.93 -7.93
C ILE A 77 14.06 1.11 -7.28
N SER A 78 14.15 0.79 -5.98
CA SER A 78 13.16 -0.04 -5.29
C SER A 78 12.91 0.41 -3.87
N GLY A 79 11.76 0.03 -3.33
CA GLY A 79 11.44 0.30 -1.95
C GLY A 79 10.16 -0.35 -1.47
N VAL A 80 9.84 -0.06 -0.21
CA VAL A 80 8.70 -0.59 0.51
C VAL A 80 7.92 0.57 1.12
N ILE A 81 6.59 0.47 1.10
CA ILE A 81 5.68 1.41 1.74
C ILE A 81 4.66 0.61 2.54
N LEU A 82 4.48 0.94 3.82
CA LEU A 82 3.38 0.46 4.64
C LEU A 82 2.40 1.61 4.85
N LEU A 83 1.13 1.32 4.59
CA LEU A 83 0.04 2.21 4.90
C LEU A 83 -0.86 1.58 5.98
N LYS A 84 -1.38 2.41 6.87
CA LYS A 84 -2.37 2.03 7.89
C LYS A 84 -3.59 2.92 7.76
N ARG A 85 -4.79 2.34 7.81
CA ARG A 85 -6.02 3.12 7.88
C ARG A 85 -6.15 3.74 9.27
N SER A 86 -6.32 5.05 9.30
CA SER A 86 -6.65 5.81 10.50
C SER A 86 -8.10 6.25 10.35
N ARG A 87 -9.01 5.54 11.04
CA ARG A 87 -10.37 6.03 11.28
C ARG A 87 -10.37 6.88 12.54
#